data_AF-A6G428-F1
#
_entry.id   AF-A6G428-F1
#
_cell.length_a   1.000
_cell.length_b   1.000
_cell.length_c   1.000
_cell.angle_alpha   90.00
_cell.angle_beta   90.00
_cell.angle_gamma   90.00
#
_symmetry.space_group_name_H-M   'P 1'
#
loop_
_entity.id
_entity.type
_entity.pdbx_description
1 polymer ?
#
loop_
_entity_poly.entity_id
_entity_poly.type
_entity_poly.pdbx_seq_one_letter_code
_entity_poly.pdbx_strand_id
1 'polypeptide(L)'
;MLFVFAGCEAGPIDGPEDGIGFGEAGDLDEGQLEGDGDNDHGDDDGEESGGSTSCQAIVETLEITDATERASVDCVEEVTGDLKIGPTTSLKDLQWLTKLRHVGGTLYVVGNLGLESLSGLEQLEDVDWIHLRRNEELAELGGLAGLGYVDRITITDNDSLVDLDGFPEGLSPSLLEVSNNDGLLTLSGLPVFLSPGDGPFEIEVEDNPALADLHGLSDCCSQQQVALTVTQNPTLDDLEGLEGFDRIQTLRLHDNVGLHDFGGLSNVTDIDTLIVDFDRCLADNTPTMVNFAGADSLARVGFLQVEWVSSLTSFVGLAELSDTDKLFVRNNDLLPWSAVLDLADDTGPMTTDLCGGVGGPECVNEPCPRL
;
A
#
# COMPACT_ATOMS: atom_id res chain seq x y z
N MET A 1 -36.93 -25.86 -0.33
CA MET A 1 -38.19 -26.17 0.36
C MET A 1 -38.49 -24.95 1.23
N LEU A 2 -39.67 -24.35 1.04
CA LEU A 2 -40.12 -23.08 1.65
C LEU A 2 -39.83 -22.97 3.16
N PHE A 3 -39.48 -21.78 3.64
CA PHE A 3 -40.37 -20.96 4.48
C PHE A 3 -40.05 -19.45 4.35
N VAL A 4 -41.10 -18.65 4.54
CA VAL A 4 -41.25 -17.21 4.31
C VAL A 4 -41.47 -16.51 5.65
N PHE A 5 -41.26 -15.17 5.67
CA PHE A 5 -41.83 -14.08 6.49
C PHE A 5 -40.76 -13.33 7.30
N ALA A 6 -40.76 -11.99 7.42
CA ALA A 6 -41.65 -10.92 6.96
C ALA A 6 -40.86 -9.60 6.86
N GLY A 7 -41.33 -8.68 6.02
CA GLY A 7 -40.71 -7.37 5.84
C GLY A 7 -41.07 -6.34 6.90
N CYS A 8 -40.26 -5.28 6.95
CA CYS A 8 -40.69 -3.93 7.27
C CYS A 8 -40.02 -2.97 6.27
N GLU A 9 -40.85 -2.15 5.64
CA GLU A 9 -40.49 -1.07 4.71
C GLU A 9 -39.68 0.02 5.43
N ALA A 10 -38.53 0.38 4.88
CA ALA A 10 -37.84 1.62 5.20
C ALA A 10 -38.31 2.71 4.21
N GLY A 11 -38.93 3.77 4.73
CA GLY A 11 -39.09 5.03 4.00
C GLY A 11 -37.76 5.80 3.96
N PRO A 12 -37.55 6.68 2.96
CA PRO A 12 -36.28 7.36 2.80
C PRO A 12 -36.20 8.55 3.77
N ILE A 13 -35.03 8.74 4.39
CA ILE A 13 -34.69 10.00 5.06
C ILE A 13 -33.43 10.54 4.38
N ASP A 14 -33.61 11.69 3.72
CA ASP A 14 -32.55 12.54 3.18
C ASP A 14 -31.74 13.18 4.31
N GLY A 15 -30.42 13.21 4.11
CA GLY A 15 -29.59 14.42 4.29
C GLY A 15 -29.10 14.81 5.70
N PRO A 16 -28.03 15.63 5.76
CA PRO A 16 -26.99 15.60 6.80
C PRO A 16 -27.17 16.67 7.88
N GLU A 17 -26.45 16.52 9.00
CA GLU A 17 -25.72 17.55 9.78
C GLU A 17 -25.60 17.18 11.27
N ASP A 18 -24.36 17.15 11.74
CA ASP A 18 -23.80 17.76 12.95
C ASP A 18 -24.71 17.99 14.17
N GLY A 19 -24.29 17.46 15.33
CA GLY A 19 -24.90 17.86 16.60
C GLY A 19 -24.49 17.09 17.84
N ILE A 20 -23.23 17.27 18.26
CA ILE A 20 -22.75 17.09 19.63
C ILE A 20 -23.75 17.60 20.69
N GLY A 21 -24.05 16.77 21.70
CA GLY A 21 -24.89 17.14 22.84
C GLY A 21 -24.89 16.08 23.95
N PHE A 22 -23.85 16.09 24.79
CA PHE A 22 -23.75 15.29 26.02
C PHE A 22 -24.66 15.85 27.12
N GLY A 23 -25.34 14.96 27.85
CA GLY A 23 -26.04 15.23 29.10
C GLY A 23 -25.64 14.21 30.16
N GLU A 24 -25.16 14.73 31.28
CA GLU A 24 -24.50 14.06 32.40
C GLU A 24 -25.38 13.13 33.26
N ALA A 25 -24.66 12.33 34.04
CA ALA A 25 -25.06 11.39 35.09
C ALA A 25 -25.92 11.94 36.23
N GLY A 26 -26.57 11.02 36.95
CA GLY A 26 -27.00 11.22 38.34
C GLY A 26 -28.16 10.31 38.75
N ASP A 27 -27.87 9.22 39.44
CA ASP A 27 -28.20 9.03 40.88
C ASP A 27 -28.34 7.55 41.27
N LEU A 28 -27.61 7.23 42.34
CA LEU A 28 -27.64 6.00 43.10
C LEU A 28 -28.85 6.01 44.05
N ASP A 29 -29.52 4.87 44.22
CA ASP A 29 -30.37 4.62 45.39
C ASP A 29 -30.10 3.24 45.95
N GLU A 30 -29.72 3.22 47.24
CA GLU A 30 -29.49 2.03 48.06
C GLU A 30 -30.80 1.62 48.73
N GLY A 31 -31.09 0.31 48.74
CA GLY A 31 -32.22 -0.25 49.49
C GLY A 31 -31.96 -1.69 49.91
N GLN A 32 -31.48 -1.86 51.14
CA GLN A 32 -31.30 -3.13 51.85
C GLN A 32 -32.63 -3.87 52.06
N LEU A 33 -32.62 -5.21 51.98
CA LEU A 33 -33.42 -6.09 52.85
C LEU A 33 -32.68 -7.41 53.14
N GLU A 34 -32.46 -7.65 54.43
CA GLU A 34 -31.94 -8.91 55.01
C GLU A 34 -33.03 -10.01 55.06
N GLY A 35 -32.59 -11.26 55.08
CA GLY A 35 -33.42 -12.43 55.39
C GLY A 35 -32.61 -13.72 55.51
N ASP A 36 -32.25 -14.08 56.74
CA ASP A 36 -31.56 -15.31 57.15
C ASP A 36 -32.37 -16.61 56.93
N GLY A 37 -31.68 -17.76 56.77
CA GLY A 37 -32.29 -19.08 57.00
C GLY A 37 -31.55 -20.32 56.48
N ASP A 38 -30.53 -20.76 57.22
CA ASP A 38 -29.91 -22.09 57.41
C ASP A 38 -30.29 -23.36 56.56
N ASN A 39 -29.21 -24.04 56.14
CA ASN A 39 -28.89 -25.50 56.16
C ASN A 39 -29.89 -26.52 55.56
N ASP A 40 -29.46 -27.32 54.57
CA ASP A 40 -28.97 -28.71 54.78
C ASP A 40 -28.73 -29.46 53.43
N HIS A 41 -27.84 -30.45 53.52
CA HIS A 41 -27.32 -31.45 52.58
C HIS A 41 -28.11 -31.82 51.31
N GLY A 42 -27.37 -31.90 50.20
CA GLY A 42 -27.69 -32.71 49.04
C GLY A 42 -26.50 -32.79 48.09
N ASP A 43 -25.79 -33.92 48.13
CA ASP A 43 -24.88 -34.34 47.06
C ASP A 43 -25.65 -34.33 45.74
N ASP A 44 -25.26 -33.47 44.81
CA ASP A 44 -25.63 -33.60 43.40
C ASP A 44 -24.35 -33.48 42.58
N ASP A 45 -23.88 -34.66 42.16
CA ASP A 45 -22.86 -34.84 41.13
C ASP A 45 -23.45 -34.33 39.80
N GLY A 46 -23.57 -33.01 39.69
CA GLY A 46 -23.71 -32.33 38.42
C GLY A 46 -22.34 -32.36 37.76
N GLU A 47 -22.10 -33.36 36.92
CA GLU A 47 -21.11 -33.27 35.87
C GLU A 47 -21.36 -31.95 35.12
N GLU A 48 -20.64 -30.89 35.49
CA GLU A 48 -20.30 -29.83 34.56
C GLU A 48 -19.47 -30.52 33.48
N SER A 49 -20.18 -31.07 32.51
CA SER A 49 -19.74 -31.10 31.15
C SER A 49 -19.39 -29.65 30.82
N GLY A 50 -18.13 -29.30 31.08
CA GLY A 50 -17.42 -28.23 30.40
C GLY A 50 -17.38 -28.60 28.93
N GLY A 51 -18.55 -28.52 28.30
CA GLY A 51 -18.66 -28.33 26.88
C GLY A 51 -18.01 -26.98 26.63
N SER A 52 -16.71 -27.01 26.34
CA SER A 52 -16.14 -26.06 25.40
C SER A 52 -16.91 -26.24 24.10
N THR A 53 -18.12 -25.69 24.04
CA THR A 53 -18.77 -25.37 22.78
C THR A 53 -17.86 -24.33 22.17
N SER A 54 -17.02 -24.79 21.24
CA SER A 54 -16.31 -23.95 20.29
C SER A 54 -17.35 -23.00 19.70
N CYS A 55 -17.34 -21.76 20.16
CA CYS A 55 -18.22 -20.73 19.66
C CYS A 55 -17.67 -20.30 18.30
N GLN A 56 -18.42 -20.62 17.24
CA GLN A 56 -18.09 -20.32 15.85
C GLN A 56 -19.23 -19.52 15.25
N ALA A 57 -18.92 -18.39 14.63
CA ALA A 57 -19.89 -17.53 13.97
C ALA A 57 -19.39 -17.17 12.57
N ILE A 58 -20.31 -17.23 11.61
CA ILE A 58 -20.13 -16.77 10.23
C ILE A 58 -21.11 -15.62 10.03
N VAL A 59 -20.61 -14.46 9.62
CA VAL A 59 -21.40 -13.23 9.43
C VAL A 59 -21.19 -12.69 8.02
N GLU A 60 -22.17 -11.96 7.49
CA GLU A 60 -22.05 -11.38 6.14
C GLU A 60 -21.14 -10.15 6.14
N THR A 61 -21.32 -9.28 7.12
CA THR A 61 -20.50 -8.08 7.34
C THR A 61 -20.23 -7.95 8.83
N LEU A 62 -19.09 -7.37 9.17
CA LEU A 62 -18.74 -7.07 10.55
C LEU A 62 -18.15 -5.66 10.63
N GLU A 63 -18.64 -4.88 11.60
CA GLU A 63 -18.14 -3.54 11.88
C GLU A 63 -17.71 -3.43 13.35
N ILE A 64 -16.47 -3.04 13.57
CA ILE A 64 -15.87 -2.83 14.89
C ILE A 64 -15.60 -1.35 15.06
N THR A 65 -16.23 -0.74 16.06
CA THR A 65 -16.09 0.67 16.44
C THR A 65 -15.86 0.80 17.94
N ASP A 66 -15.67 2.02 18.45
CA ASP A 66 -15.61 2.28 19.90
C ASP A 66 -16.88 1.82 20.67
N ALA A 67 -18.00 1.59 19.97
CA ALA A 67 -19.24 1.09 20.57
C ALA A 67 -19.34 -0.45 20.58
N THR A 68 -18.43 -1.16 19.92
CA THR A 68 -18.48 -2.62 19.80
C THR A 68 -18.05 -3.28 21.10
N GLU A 69 -18.93 -4.11 21.68
CA GLU A 69 -18.58 -4.93 22.83
C GLU A 69 -17.77 -6.15 22.39
N ARG A 70 -16.57 -6.37 22.96
CA ARG A 70 -15.68 -7.50 22.61
C ARG A 70 -16.39 -8.86 22.57
N ALA A 71 -17.29 -9.12 23.52
CA ALA A 71 -18.03 -10.37 23.59
C ALA A 71 -18.94 -10.64 22.38
N SER A 72 -19.32 -9.59 21.62
CA SER A 72 -20.15 -9.73 20.42
C SER A 72 -19.38 -10.25 19.20
N VAL A 73 -18.04 -10.17 19.21
CA VAL A 73 -17.19 -10.53 18.07
C VAL A 73 -16.20 -11.67 18.36
N ASP A 74 -16.02 -12.05 19.62
CA ASP A 74 -15.05 -13.08 20.09
C ASP A 74 -15.29 -14.51 19.54
N CYS A 75 -16.39 -14.72 18.81
CA CYS A 75 -16.72 -16.00 18.17
C CYS A 75 -16.68 -15.96 16.65
N VAL A 76 -16.43 -14.81 16.04
CA VAL A 76 -16.45 -14.70 14.58
C VAL A 76 -15.22 -15.38 14.00
N GLU A 77 -15.46 -16.41 13.19
CA GLU A 77 -14.42 -17.14 12.46
C GLU A 77 -14.38 -16.73 10.98
N GLU A 78 -15.50 -16.25 10.45
CA GLU A 78 -15.63 -15.91 9.04
C GLU A 78 -16.55 -14.69 8.85
N VAL A 79 -16.08 -13.75 8.03
CA VAL A 79 -16.88 -12.67 7.47
C VAL A 79 -16.98 -12.93 5.97
N THR A 80 -18.17 -13.25 5.44
CA THR A 80 -18.29 -13.62 4.01
C THR A 80 -18.19 -12.44 3.06
N GLY A 81 -18.30 -11.21 3.58
CA GLY A 81 -18.11 -9.96 2.87
C GLY A 81 -17.03 -9.10 3.54
N ASP A 82 -17.29 -7.81 3.71
CA ASP A 82 -16.31 -6.88 4.26
C ASP A 82 -16.28 -6.88 5.79
N LEU A 83 -15.07 -6.80 6.34
CA LEU A 83 -14.80 -6.49 7.74
C LEU A 83 -14.29 -5.05 7.84
N LYS A 84 -15.01 -4.21 8.60
CA LYS A 84 -14.63 -2.83 8.87
C LYS A 84 -14.22 -2.67 10.32
N ILE A 85 -13.03 -2.14 10.55
CA ILE A 85 -12.47 -1.85 11.87
C ILE A 85 -12.09 -0.38 11.89
N GLY A 86 -12.85 0.38 12.67
CA GLY A 86 -12.65 1.81 12.86
C GLY A 86 -13.70 2.69 12.19
N PRO A 87 -13.70 4.00 12.52
CA PRO A 87 -12.72 4.67 13.37
C PRO A 87 -12.85 4.31 14.87
N THR A 88 -11.73 4.17 15.56
CA THR A 88 -11.68 3.96 17.01
C THR A 88 -10.62 4.84 17.67
N THR A 89 -10.82 5.14 18.95
CA THR A 89 -9.92 5.99 19.75
C THR A 89 -9.15 5.23 20.80
N SER A 90 -9.57 4.00 21.13
CA SER A 90 -9.02 3.22 22.25
C SER A 90 -8.54 1.82 21.88
N LEU A 91 -8.78 1.37 20.65
CA LEU A 91 -8.38 0.06 20.17
C LEU A 91 -6.86 0.03 19.95
N LYS A 92 -6.14 -0.75 20.76
CA LYS A 92 -4.68 -0.88 20.70
C LYS A 92 -4.18 -2.03 19.82
N ASP A 93 -5.00 -3.06 19.73
CA ASP A 93 -4.73 -4.30 19.01
C ASP A 93 -6.05 -4.92 18.54
N LEU A 94 -5.96 -6.01 17.79
CA LEU A 94 -7.09 -6.75 17.25
C LEU A 94 -7.33 -8.07 17.99
N GLN A 95 -6.94 -8.19 19.28
CA GLN A 95 -7.09 -9.42 20.08
C GLN A 95 -8.55 -9.90 20.25
N TRP A 96 -9.50 -9.14 19.73
CA TRP A 96 -10.92 -9.48 19.69
C TRP A 96 -11.22 -10.46 18.53
N LEU A 97 -10.29 -10.59 17.57
CA LEU A 97 -10.43 -11.36 16.33
C LEU A 97 -9.54 -12.61 16.28
N THR A 98 -9.06 -13.10 17.43
CA THR A 98 -8.14 -14.26 17.51
C THR A 98 -8.65 -15.56 16.89
N LYS A 99 -9.94 -15.65 16.56
CA LYS A 99 -10.56 -16.78 15.88
C LYS A 99 -10.89 -16.52 14.41
N LEU A 100 -10.73 -15.29 13.93
CA LEU A 100 -11.04 -14.92 12.56
C LEU A 100 -10.05 -15.63 11.62
N ARG A 101 -10.59 -16.39 10.67
CA ARG A 101 -9.83 -17.15 9.68
C ARG A 101 -10.06 -16.68 8.26
N HIS A 102 -11.22 -16.09 7.97
CA HIS A 102 -11.58 -15.72 6.60
C HIS A 102 -12.34 -14.40 6.54
N VAL A 103 -11.95 -13.55 5.59
CA VAL A 103 -12.70 -12.35 5.18
C VAL A 103 -12.90 -12.43 3.67
N GLY A 104 -14.11 -12.76 3.23
CA GLY A 104 -14.41 -13.00 1.81
C GLY A 104 -14.41 -11.74 0.94
N GLY A 105 -14.27 -10.56 1.55
CA GLY A 105 -14.12 -9.28 0.86
C GLY A 105 -12.92 -8.50 1.37
N THR A 106 -13.13 -7.23 1.69
CA THR A 106 -12.06 -6.34 2.14
C THR A 106 -11.99 -6.28 3.66
N LEU A 107 -10.77 -6.40 4.21
CA LEU A 107 -10.44 -6.02 5.57
C LEU A 107 -10.04 -4.53 5.59
N TYR A 108 -10.97 -3.68 6.01
CA TYR A 108 -10.72 -2.27 6.26
C TYR A 108 -10.28 -2.07 7.70
N VAL A 109 -9.05 -1.62 7.92
CA VAL A 109 -8.57 -1.16 9.24
C VAL A 109 -8.27 0.32 9.11
N VAL A 110 -9.27 1.15 9.43
CA VAL A 110 -9.29 2.57 9.03
C VAL A 110 -9.56 3.49 10.22
N GLY A 111 -8.65 4.44 10.47
CA GLY A 111 -8.89 5.52 11.43
C GLY A 111 -8.83 5.07 12.89
N ASN A 112 -7.97 4.11 13.23
CA ASN A 112 -7.79 3.63 14.60
C ASN A 112 -6.57 4.32 15.23
N LEU A 113 -6.83 5.42 15.95
CA LEU A 113 -5.78 6.35 16.39
C LEU A 113 -4.78 5.75 17.39
N GLY A 114 -5.20 4.75 18.16
CA GLY A 114 -4.35 4.09 19.16
C GLY A 114 -3.89 2.69 18.78
N LEU A 115 -4.13 2.25 17.53
CA LEU A 115 -3.81 0.90 17.08
C LEU A 115 -2.32 0.79 16.84
N GLU A 116 -1.63 0.02 17.68
CA GLU A 116 -0.17 -0.12 17.65
C GLU A 116 0.28 -1.31 16.78
N SER A 117 -0.56 -2.35 16.65
CA SER A 117 -0.29 -3.55 15.83
C SER A 117 -1.56 -4.25 15.35
N LEU A 118 -1.40 -5.18 14.40
CA LEU A 118 -2.48 -6.06 13.92
C LEU A 118 -2.60 -7.36 14.73
N SER A 119 -1.96 -7.41 15.91
CA SER A 119 -1.97 -8.59 16.80
C SER A 119 -3.40 -9.00 17.11
N GLY A 120 -3.71 -10.28 16.94
CA GLY A 120 -5.05 -10.84 17.01
C GLY A 120 -5.57 -11.37 15.67
N LEU A 121 -4.89 -11.06 14.56
CA LEU A 121 -5.19 -11.62 13.23
C LEU A 121 -4.35 -12.86 12.89
N GLU A 122 -3.65 -13.48 13.85
CA GLU A 122 -2.66 -14.52 13.57
C GLU A 122 -3.25 -15.80 12.95
N GLN A 123 -4.57 -15.95 13.00
CA GLN A 123 -5.31 -17.08 12.40
C GLN A 123 -5.98 -16.71 11.07
N LEU A 124 -5.87 -15.47 10.60
CA LEU A 124 -6.46 -15.03 9.33
C LEU A 124 -5.71 -15.70 8.18
N GLU A 125 -6.41 -16.51 7.41
CA GLU A 125 -5.87 -17.34 6.32
C GLU A 125 -6.14 -16.72 4.95
N ASP A 126 -7.34 -16.18 4.71
CA ASP A 126 -7.66 -15.57 3.43
C ASP A 126 -8.40 -14.25 3.59
N VAL A 127 -8.01 -13.28 2.77
CA VAL A 127 -8.68 -12.00 2.58
C VAL A 127 -8.51 -11.56 1.13
N ASP A 128 -9.51 -10.99 0.48
CA ASP A 128 -9.32 -10.52 -0.90
C ASP A 128 -8.44 -9.26 -0.92
N TRP A 129 -8.75 -8.28 -0.04
CA TRP A 129 -8.02 -7.01 0.04
C TRP A 129 -7.78 -6.59 1.49
N ILE A 130 -6.52 -6.31 1.82
CA ILE A 130 -6.14 -5.62 3.06
C ILE A 130 -6.02 -4.12 2.77
N HIS A 131 -6.80 -3.30 3.46
CA HIS A 131 -6.75 -1.85 3.39
C HIS A 131 -6.47 -1.24 4.77
N LEU A 132 -5.19 -0.91 5.02
CA LEU A 132 -4.71 -0.31 6.27
C LEU A 132 -4.58 1.19 6.07
N ARG A 133 -5.42 1.97 6.75
CA ARG A 133 -5.41 3.42 6.54
C ARG A 133 -5.58 4.25 7.79
N ARG A 134 -4.83 5.35 7.94
CA ARG A 134 -5.02 6.32 9.04
C ARG A 134 -4.93 5.66 10.42
N ASN A 135 -3.99 4.76 10.62
CA ASN A 135 -3.68 4.18 11.92
C ASN A 135 -2.35 4.81 12.39
N GLU A 136 -2.43 6.04 12.90
CA GLU A 136 -1.25 6.90 13.16
C GLU A 136 -0.21 6.27 14.10
N GLU A 137 -0.62 5.40 15.04
CA GLU A 137 0.27 4.69 15.98
C GLU A 137 0.71 3.30 15.49
N LEU A 138 0.27 2.84 14.31
CA LEU A 138 0.61 1.52 13.78
C LEU A 138 2.07 1.50 13.34
N ALA A 139 2.91 0.82 14.12
CA ALA A 139 4.36 0.80 13.90
C ALA A 139 4.86 -0.46 13.18
N GLU A 140 4.06 -1.53 13.17
CA GLU A 140 4.41 -2.83 12.57
C GLU A 140 3.17 -3.54 12.00
N LEU A 141 3.37 -4.40 10.99
CA LEU A 141 2.30 -5.20 10.39
C LEU A 141 2.18 -6.60 11.03
N GLY A 142 2.81 -6.77 12.20
CA GLY A 142 2.77 -8.00 12.98
C GLY A 142 1.34 -8.44 13.31
N GLY A 143 1.04 -9.72 13.07
CA GLY A 143 -0.29 -10.29 13.24
C GLY A 143 -0.81 -11.01 12.00
N LEU A 144 -0.19 -10.83 10.83
CA LEU A 144 -0.63 -11.43 9.56
C LEU A 144 0.06 -12.76 9.20
N ALA A 145 0.80 -13.37 10.13
CA ALA A 145 1.61 -14.56 9.87
C ALA A 145 0.82 -15.81 9.40
N GLY A 146 -0.50 -15.84 9.63
CA GLY A 146 -1.38 -16.92 9.18
C GLY A 146 -1.84 -16.81 7.73
N LEU A 147 -1.60 -15.67 7.08
CA LEU A 147 -2.18 -15.35 5.79
C LEU A 147 -1.63 -16.26 4.68
N GLY A 148 -2.53 -16.95 3.99
CA GLY A 148 -2.24 -17.79 2.83
C GLY A 148 -2.67 -17.17 1.51
N TYR A 149 -3.63 -16.24 1.52
CA TYR A 149 -4.11 -15.56 0.33
C TYR A 149 -4.45 -14.08 0.59
N VAL A 150 -3.96 -13.23 -0.31
CA VAL A 150 -4.38 -11.84 -0.49
C VAL A 150 -4.17 -11.42 -1.94
N ASP A 151 -5.17 -10.77 -2.54
CA ASP A 151 -5.05 -10.22 -3.91
C ASP A 151 -4.48 -8.80 -3.88
N ARG A 152 -4.89 -7.98 -2.91
CA ARG A 152 -4.48 -6.57 -2.85
C ARG A 152 -4.05 -6.15 -1.45
N ILE A 153 -2.99 -5.36 -1.39
CA ILE A 153 -2.48 -4.76 -0.15
C ILE A 153 -2.38 -3.26 -0.39
N THR A 154 -3.11 -2.47 0.40
CA THR A 154 -3.01 -1.01 0.40
C THR A 154 -2.68 -0.53 1.82
N ILE A 155 -1.58 0.21 1.95
CA ILE A 155 -1.07 0.74 3.21
C ILE A 155 -0.91 2.25 3.03
N THR A 156 -1.85 3.02 3.58
CA THR A 156 -1.94 4.47 3.32
C THR A 156 -2.08 5.29 4.59
N ASP A 157 -1.45 6.45 4.72
CA ASP A 157 -1.62 7.34 5.89
C ASP A 157 -1.31 6.65 7.24
N ASN A 158 -0.27 5.80 7.36
CA ASN A 158 0.14 5.18 8.64
C ASN A 158 1.51 5.72 9.09
N ASP A 159 1.52 6.96 9.61
CA ASP A 159 2.72 7.77 9.83
C ASP A 159 3.81 7.16 10.73
N SER A 160 3.47 6.24 11.63
CA SER A 160 4.45 5.57 12.51
C SER A 160 5.07 4.30 11.92
N LEU A 161 4.60 3.83 10.76
CA LEU A 161 5.09 2.61 10.13
C LEU A 161 6.49 2.87 9.54
N VAL A 162 7.49 2.09 9.95
CA VAL A 162 8.90 2.32 9.57
C VAL A 162 9.42 1.37 8.49
N ASP A 163 8.82 0.18 8.38
CA ASP A 163 9.11 -0.87 7.40
C ASP A 163 7.83 -1.69 7.11
N LEU A 164 7.94 -2.74 6.30
CA LEU A 164 6.81 -3.58 5.88
C LEU A 164 6.90 -5.01 6.42
N ASP A 165 7.63 -5.23 7.53
CA ASP A 165 7.73 -6.56 8.14
C ASP A 165 6.39 -7.02 8.74
N GLY A 166 6.09 -8.31 8.61
CA GLY A 166 4.89 -8.94 9.17
C GLY A 166 4.05 -9.75 8.18
N PHE A 167 4.28 -9.61 6.87
CA PHE A 167 3.64 -10.48 5.87
C PHE A 167 4.31 -11.85 5.78
N PRO A 168 3.53 -12.94 5.62
CA PRO A 168 4.08 -14.28 5.44
C PRO A 168 4.61 -14.52 4.02
N GLU A 169 5.52 -15.48 3.92
CA GLU A 169 6.06 -15.98 2.66
C GLU A 169 4.99 -16.66 1.79
N GLY A 170 5.17 -16.61 0.47
CA GLY A 170 4.35 -17.38 -0.47
C GLY A 170 3.02 -16.74 -0.87
N LEU A 171 2.75 -15.50 -0.45
CA LEU A 171 1.63 -14.70 -0.94
C LEU A 171 1.83 -14.34 -2.42
N SER A 172 0.74 -14.07 -3.13
CA SER A 172 0.76 -13.68 -4.56
C SER A 172 -0.18 -12.50 -4.84
N PRO A 173 0.02 -11.33 -4.21
CA PRO A 173 -0.81 -10.16 -4.47
C PRO A 173 -0.66 -9.71 -5.93
N SER A 174 -1.75 -9.24 -6.53
CA SER A 174 -1.73 -8.55 -7.81
C SER A 174 -1.32 -7.08 -7.67
N LEU A 175 -1.56 -6.47 -6.50
CA LEU A 175 -1.26 -5.07 -6.21
C LEU A 175 -0.68 -4.89 -4.80
N LEU A 176 0.43 -4.14 -4.71
CA LEU A 176 0.96 -3.54 -3.49
C LEU A 176 0.99 -2.01 -3.65
N GLU A 177 0.18 -1.32 -2.87
CA GLU A 177 0.14 0.15 -2.80
C GLU A 177 0.62 0.60 -1.42
N VAL A 178 1.67 1.43 -1.39
CA VAL A 178 2.26 1.99 -0.17
C VAL A 178 2.37 3.49 -0.33
N SER A 179 1.46 4.23 0.30
CA SER A 179 1.33 5.67 0.07
C SER A 179 1.19 6.51 1.33
N ASN A 180 1.73 7.72 1.35
CA ASN A 180 1.54 8.66 2.48
C ASN A 180 1.90 8.05 3.85
N ASN A 181 2.98 7.25 3.96
CA ASN A 181 3.46 6.74 5.25
C ASN A 181 4.71 7.54 5.66
N ASP A 182 4.52 8.61 6.42
CA ASP A 182 5.57 9.61 6.73
C ASP A 182 6.81 9.03 7.41
N GLY A 183 6.65 7.97 8.21
CA GLY A 183 7.73 7.30 8.93
C GLY A 183 8.45 6.20 8.16
N LEU A 184 7.96 5.83 6.97
CA LEU A 184 8.46 4.67 6.23
C LEU A 184 9.84 4.99 5.65
N LEU A 185 10.86 4.25 6.10
CA LEU A 185 12.25 4.50 5.72
C LEU A 185 12.70 3.66 4.51
N THR A 186 12.10 2.47 4.37
CA THR A 186 12.49 1.42 3.41
C THR A 186 11.30 0.49 3.14
N LEU A 187 11.36 -0.30 2.07
CA LEU A 187 10.39 -1.37 1.78
C LEU A 187 10.86 -2.74 2.33
N SER A 188 11.87 -2.74 3.19
CA SER A 188 12.40 -3.95 3.82
C SER A 188 11.32 -4.65 4.65
N GLY A 189 11.46 -5.96 4.82
CA GLY A 189 10.47 -6.80 5.51
C GLY A 189 9.42 -7.40 4.57
N LEU A 190 9.33 -6.94 3.32
CA LEU A 190 8.54 -7.63 2.30
C LEU A 190 9.08 -9.07 2.08
N PRO A 191 8.20 -10.09 2.14
CA PRO A 191 8.60 -11.47 1.91
C PRO A 191 8.74 -11.77 0.41
N VAL A 192 9.21 -12.97 0.07
CA VAL A 192 9.26 -13.41 -1.33
C VAL A 192 7.84 -13.70 -1.81
N PHE A 193 7.27 -12.77 -2.59
CA PHE A 193 5.98 -12.97 -3.22
C PHE A 193 6.10 -13.93 -4.42
N LEU A 194 5.02 -14.64 -4.71
CA LEU A 194 4.86 -15.46 -5.90
C LEU A 194 4.16 -14.65 -6.99
N SER A 195 4.34 -15.04 -8.25
CA SER A 195 3.66 -14.35 -9.36
C SER A 195 2.13 -14.47 -9.23
N PRO A 196 1.37 -13.36 -9.38
CA PRO A 196 -0.09 -13.38 -9.34
C PRO A 196 -0.73 -14.07 -10.55
N GLY A 197 0.06 -14.44 -11.57
CA GLY A 197 -0.41 -15.18 -12.75
C GLY A 197 0.18 -14.67 -14.05
N ASP A 198 -0.69 -14.35 -15.01
CA ASP A 198 -0.32 -13.99 -16.40
C ASP A 198 0.01 -12.49 -16.60
N GLY A 199 -0.04 -11.66 -15.55
CA GLY A 199 0.24 -10.22 -15.61
C GLY A 199 1.39 -9.79 -14.68
N PRO A 200 1.87 -8.53 -14.80
CA PRO A 200 2.83 -8.00 -13.84
C PRO A 200 2.23 -7.93 -12.44
N PHE A 201 3.09 -8.07 -11.46
CA PHE A 201 2.82 -7.59 -10.11
C PHE A 201 2.92 -6.06 -10.10
N GLU A 202 1.83 -5.39 -9.78
CA GLU A 202 1.74 -3.93 -9.73
C GLU A 202 2.20 -3.44 -8.35
N ILE A 203 3.19 -2.53 -8.34
CA ILE A 203 3.74 -1.94 -7.12
C ILE A 203 3.70 -0.42 -7.27
N GLU A 204 3.01 0.24 -6.35
CA GLU A 204 2.84 1.68 -6.31
C GLU A 204 3.38 2.21 -4.98
N VAL A 205 4.36 3.12 -5.06
CA VAL A 205 5.02 3.73 -3.91
C VAL A 205 4.97 5.25 -4.05
N GLU A 206 4.09 5.89 -3.28
CA GLU A 206 3.74 7.30 -3.49
C GLU A 206 3.80 8.12 -2.21
N ASP A 207 4.36 9.33 -2.27
CA ASP A 207 4.29 10.30 -1.15
C ASP A 207 4.80 9.72 0.19
N ASN A 208 5.88 8.94 0.20
CA ASN A 208 6.53 8.51 1.45
C ASN A 208 7.77 9.39 1.69
N PRO A 209 7.66 10.51 2.43
CA PRO A 209 8.69 11.54 2.49
C PRO A 209 10.01 11.10 3.13
N ALA A 210 10.00 10.08 3.99
CA ALA A 210 11.20 9.55 4.64
C ALA A 210 11.83 8.34 3.91
N LEU A 211 11.19 7.85 2.84
CA LEU A 211 11.67 6.70 2.08
C LEU A 211 12.97 7.06 1.38
N ALA A 212 14.06 6.39 1.77
CA ALA A 212 15.40 6.68 1.27
C ALA A 212 15.88 5.68 0.20
N ASP A 213 15.35 4.46 0.20
CA ASP A 213 15.70 3.41 -0.74
C ASP A 213 14.51 2.49 -1.04
N LEU A 214 14.68 1.59 -2.01
CA LEU A 214 13.71 0.57 -2.39
C LEU A 214 14.14 -0.83 -1.92
N HIS A 215 15.02 -0.92 -0.91
CA HIS A 215 15.44 -2.21 -0.36
C HIS A 215 14.21 -3.02 0.06
N GLY A 216 14.24 -4.33 -0.22
CA GLY A 216 13.10 -5.22 -0.10
C GLY A 216 12.52 -5.64 -1.44
N LEU A 217 12.51 -4.77 -2.48
CA LEU A 217 11.96 -5.14 -3.79
C LEU A 217 12.79 -6.22 -4.52
N SER A 218 14.12 -6.18 -4.38
CA SER A 218 14.99 -7.23 -4.95
C SER A 218 14.73 -8.60 -4.34
N ASP A 219 14.47 -8.65 -3.04
CA ASP A 219 14.21 -9.91 -2.32
C ASP A 219 12.79 -10.39 -2.59
N CYS A 220 11.82 -9.50 -2.46
CA CYS A 220 10.42 -9.82 -2.68
C CYS A 220 10.14 -10.26 -4.11
N CYS A 221 10.65 -9.47 -5.07
CA CYS A 221 9.96 -9.36 -6.34
C CYS A 221 10.83 -9.53 -7.60
N SER A 222 12.15 -9.76 -7.44
CA SER A 222 13.08 -9.88 -8.59
C SER A 222 12.79 -11.02 -9.56
N GLN A 223 12.07 -12.05 -9.12
CA GLN A 223 11.76 -13.23 -9.92
C GLN A 223 10.46 -13.10 -10.72
N GLN A 224 9.70 -12.00 -10.57
CA GLN A 224 8.45 -11.80 -11.31
C GLN A 224 8.56 -10.66 -12.33
N GLN A 225 7.51 -10.54 -13.16
CA GLN A 225 7.33 -9.35 -14.00
C GLN A 225 6.73 -8.27 -13.10
N VAL A 226 7.42 -7.14 -12.96
CA VAL A 226 6.98 -6.05 -12.08
C VAL A 226 6.68 -4.80 -12.89
N ALA A 227 5.55 -4.17 -12.56
CA ALA A 227 5.21 -2.82 -12.95
C ALA A 227 5.31 -1.91 -11.72
N LEU A 228 6.45 -1.22 -11.60
CA LEU A 228 6.79 -0.34 -10.48
C LEU A 228 6.52 1.12 -10.86
N THR A 229 5.72 1.78 -10.05
CA THR A 229 5.49 3.24 -10.11
C THR A 229 5.95 3.84 -8.78
N VAL A 230 6.90 4.76 -8.85
CA VAL A 230 7.45 5.50 -7.70
C VAL A 230 7.19 6.97 -7.94
N THR A 231 6.39 7.58 -7.06
CA THR A 231 5.89 8.95 -7.25
C THR A 231 6.14 9.79 -6.00
N GLN A 232 6.66 11.00 -6.14
CA GLN A 232 6.77 11.97 -5.03
C GLN A 232 7.41 11.41 -3.74
N ASN A 233 8.51 10.65 -3.85
CA ASN A 233 9.32 10.25 -2.70
C ASN A 233 10.57 11.15 -2.64
N PRO A 234 10.52 12.33 -1.98
CA PRO A 234 11.54 13.37 -2.10
C PRO A 234 12.91 13.02 -1.50
N THR A 235 12.98 12.04 -0.59
CA THR A 235 14.23 11.60 0.04
C THR A 235 14.92 10.47 -0.74
N LEU A 236 14.19 9.76 -1.60
CA LEU A 236 14.72 8.71 -2.45
C LEU A 236 15.75 9.32 -3.41
N ASP A 237 17.02 8.97 -3.22
CA ASP A 237 18.13 9.59 -3.93
C ASP A 237 18.84 8.68 -4.94
N ASP A 238 18.67 7.37 -4.79
CA ASP A 238 19.01 6.33 -5.75
C ASP A 238 17.88 5.29 -5.94
N LEU A 239 18.15 4.20 -6.67
CA LEU A 239 17.23 3.07 -6.86
C LEU A 239 17.77 1.79 -6.22
N GLU A 240 18.61 1.91 -5.18
CA GLU A 240 19.09 0.74 -4.44
C GLU A 240 17.91 -0.08 -3.93
N GLY A 241 18.04 -1.40 -4.03
CA GLY A 241 16.93 -2.33 -3.85
C GLY A 241 16.33 -2.86 -5.15
N LEU A 242 16.81 -2.43 -6.33
CA LEU A 242 16.47 -3.01 -7.64
C LEU A 242 17.57 -3.92 -8.24
N GLU A 243 18.65 -4.21 -7.52
CA GLU A 243 19.80 -4.97 -8.02
C GLU A 243 19.48 -6.43 -8.33
N GLY A 244 18.40 -6.98 -7.76
CA GLY A 244 17.98 -8.36 -8.01
C GLY A 244 17.36 -8.56 -9.39
N PHE A 245 16.92 -7.50 -10.07
CA PHE A 245 16.16 -7.59 -11.31
C PHE A 245 17.07 -7.68 -12.54
N ASP A 246 16.81 -8.66 -13.42
CA ASP A 246 17.41 -8.72 -14.76
C ASP A 246 16.58 -7.92 -15.79
N ARG A 247 15.27 -7.88 -15.59
CA ARG A 247 14.28 -7.24 -16.46
C ARG A 247 13.15 -6.63 -15.64
N ILE A 248 12.71 -5.44 -16.00
CA ILE A 248 11.55 -4.76 -15.41
C ILE A 248 10.51 -4.52 -16.50
N GLN A 249 9.23 -4.82 -16.24
CA GLN A 249 8.20 -4.56 -17.24
C GLN A 249 7.90 -3.08 -17.32
N THR A 250 7.71 -2.42 -16.19
CA THR A 250 7.48 -0.98 -16.18
C THR A 250 8.16 -0.36 -14.98
N LEU A 251 8.92 0.71 -15.22
CA LEU A 251 9.51 1.55 -14.22
C LEU A 251 9.07 2.99 -14.51
N ARG A 252 8.21 3.53 -13.66
CA ARG A 252 7.75 4.91 -13.72
C ARG A 252 8.27 5.67 -12.52
N LEU A 253 8.98 6.76 -12.78
CA LEU A 253 9.61 7.62 -11.79
C LEU A 253 9.05 9.03 -11.99
N HIS A 254 8.11 9.42 -11.14
CA HIS A 254 7.40 10.68 -11.21
C HIS A 254 7.78 11.54 -10.00
N ASP A 255 8.20 12.78 -10.21
CA ASP A 255 8.31 13.78 -9.13
C ASP A 255 9.22 13.38 -7.93
N ASN A 256 10.16 12.45 -8.14
CA ASN A 256 11.13 12.04 -7.11
C ASN A 256 12.30 13.04 -7.10
N VAL A 257 12.09 14.20 -6.47
CA VAL A 257 13.03 15.33 -6.52
C VAL A 257 14.44 14.99 -6.01
N GLY A 258 14.57 14.05 -5.07
CA GLY A 258 15.84 13.60 -4.50
C GLY A 258 16.66 12.71 -5.43
N LEU A 259 15.99 12.06 -6.39
CA LEU A 259 16.58 11.04 -7.24
C LEU A 259 17.61 11.67 -8.16
N HIS A 260 18.86 11.22 -8.06
CA HIS A 260 19.96 11.70 -8.88
C HIS A 260 20.95 10.62 -9.31
N ASP A 261 20.86 9.43 -8.72
CA ASP A 261 21.62 8.24 -9.08
C ASP A 261 20.64 7.12 -9.50
N PHE A 262 21.00 6.34 -10.51
CA PHE A 262 20.25 5.15 -10.95
C PHE A 262 20.97 3.86 -10.48
N GLY A 263 21.85 3.99 -9.49
CA GLY A 263 22.35 2.89 -8.66
C GLY A 263 21.19 1.97 -8.26
N GLY A 264 21.41 0.67 -8.30
CA GLY A 264 20.34 -0.33 -8.24
C GLY A 264 19.99 -0.94 -9.60
N LEU A 265 20.12 -0.20 -10.71
CA LEU A 265 19.86 -0.75 -12.06
C LEU A 265 21.06 -1.49 -12.68
N SER A 266 22.14 -1.73 -11.92
CA SER A 266 23.38 -2.29 -12.45
C SER A 266 23.27 -3.70 -13.03
N ASN A 267 22.22 -4.45 -12.69
CA ASN A 267 21.95 -5.79 -13.24
C ASN A 267 20.77 -5.80 -14.23
N VAL A 268 20.01 -4.71 -14.31
CA VAL A 268 18.85 -4.61 -15.20
C VAL A 268 19.34 -4.39 -16.63
N THR A 269 18.92 -5.24 -17.55
CA THR A 269 19.36 -5.19 -18.96
C THR A 269 18.24 -4.83 -19.94
N ASP A 270 16.98 -5.09 -19.56
CA ASP A 270 15.79 -4.83 -20.37
C ASP A 270 14.71 -4.18 -19.51
N ILE A 271 14.24 -3.00 -19.91
CA ILE A 271 13.04 -2.38 -19.35
C ILE A 271 12.02 -2.19 -20.47
N ASP A 272 10.80 -2.72 -20.33
CA ASP A 272 9.83 -2.54 -21.44
C ASP A 272 9.29 -1.11 -21.50
N THR A 273 9.04 -0.47 -20.36
CA THR A 273 8.67 0.95 -20.27
C THR A 273 9.43 1.64 -19.14
N LEU A 274 10.26 2.62 -19.47
CA LEU A 274 10.95 3.51 -18.53
C LEU A 274 10.43 4.93 -18.74
N ILE A 275 9.78 5.48 -17.72
CA ILE A 275 9.29 6.86 -17.70
C ILE A 275 9.95 7.58 -16.55
N VAL A 276 10.61 8.70 -16.86
CA VAL A 276 11.13 9.65 -15.88
C VAL A 276 10.53 11.01 -16.20
N ASP A 277 9.65 11.52 -15.35
CA ASP A 277 9.09 12.84 -15.57
C ASP A 277 8.80 13.61 -14.29
N PHE A 278 8.60 14.93 -14.48
CA PHE A 278 8.29 15.86 -13.41
C PHE A 278 7.10 16.75 -13.80
N ASP A 279 6.13 16.92 -12.91
CA ASP A 279 5.09 17.92 -13.08
C ASP A 279 5.64 19.32 -12.76
N ARG A 280 5.90 20.08 -13.82
CA ARG A 280 6.30 21.50 -13.76
C ARG A 280 5.33 22.43 -13.04
N CYS A 281 4.10 21.98 -12.80
CA CYS A 281 3.04 22.74 -12.16
C CYS A 281 3.02 22.58 -10.64
N LEU A 282 3.72 21.58 -10.10
CA LEU A 282 3.91 21.40 -8.67
C LEU A 282 4.95 22.40 -8.14
N ALA A 283 4.64 23.01 -6.99
CA ALA A 283 5.59 23.87 -6.29
C ALA A 283 6.70 23.01 -5.65
N ASP A 284 7.92 23.56 -5.57
CA ASP A 284 9.08 22.90 -4.98
C ASP A 284 9.46 21.54 -5.62
N ASN A 285 8.94 21.25 -6.81
CA ASN A 285 9.16 20.02 -7.56
C ASN A 285 10.32 20.14 -8.57
N THR A 286 11.51 20.49 -8.08
CA THR A 286 12.69 20.66 -8.94
C THR A 286 13.55 19.39 -8.93
N PRO A 287 13.78 18.74 -10.08
CA PRO A 287 14.62 17.55 -10.17
C PRO A 287 16.08 17.86 -9.82
N THR A 288 16.77 16.86 -9.26
CA THR A 288 18.22 16.94 -8.96
C THR A 288 19.08 16.10 -9.91
N MET A 289 18.51 15.08 -10.54
CA MET A 289 19.14 14.22 -11.54
C MET A 289 19.84 14.98 -12.67
N VAL A 290 21.12 14.69 -12.91
CA VAL A 290 21.90 15.31 -14.00
C VAL A 290 22.18 14.35 -15.16
N ASN A 291 22.06 13.04 -14.94
CA ASN A 291 22.27 11.95 -15.90
C ASN A 291 21.69 10.63 -15.34
N PHE A 292 21.86 9.52 -16.07
CA PHE A 292 21.40 8.17 -15.74
C PHE A 292 22.52 7.28 -15.17
N ALA A 293 23.53 7.86 -14.51
CA ALA A 293 24.64 7.07 -13.94
C ALA A 293 24.09 5.94 -13.05
N GLY A 294 24.68 4.74 -13.15
CA GLY A 294 24.17 3.54 -12.46
C GLY A 294 23.29 2.65 -13.35
N ALA A 295 22.74 3.18 -14.45
CA ALA A 295 21.97 2.41 -15.43
C ALA A 295 22.81 1.79 -16.56
N ASP A 296 24.13 1.66 -16.37
CA ASP A 296 25.11 1.30 -17.41
C ASP A 296 24.88 -0.05 -18.09
N SER A 297 24.10 -0.94 -17.48
CA SER A 297 23.78 -2.28 -18.00
C SER A 297 22.55 -2.32 -18.90
N LEU A 298 21.78 -1.23 -19.00
CA LEU A 298 20.57 -1.19 -19.83
C LEU A 298 20.92 -1.32 -21.31
N ALA A 299 20.56 -2.45 -21.91
CA ALA A 299 20.77 -2.73 -23.33
C ALA A 299 19.54 -2.41 -24.17
N ARG A 300 18.34 -2.59 -23.60
CA ARG A 300 17.05 -2.35 -24.26
C ARG A 300 16.11 -1.58 -23.35
N VAL A 301 15.44 -0.57 -23.91
CA VAL A 301 14.29 0.09 -23.31
C VAL A 301 13.17 0.16 -24.34
N GLY A 302 12.07 -0.59 -24.18
CA GLY A 302 10.99 -0.60 -25.19
C GLY A 302 10.41 0.80 -25.43
N PHE A 303 10.00 1.47 -24.35
CA PHE A 303 9.58 2.86 -24.38
C PHE A 303 10.38 3.68 -23.36
N LEU A 304 11.20 4.60 -23.85
CA LEU A 304 11.91 5.57 -23.03
C LEU A 304 11.20 6.93 -23.12
N GLN A 305 10.66 7.40 -22.00
CA GLN A 305 10.14 8.75 -21.84
C GLN A 305 10.96 9.51 -20.79
N VAL A 306 11.45 10.69 -21.16
CA VAL A 306 12.16 11.60 -20.27
C VAL A 306 11.62 13.01 -20.48
N GLU A 307 10.83 13.50 -19.54
CA GLU A 307 10.10 14.75 -19.70
C GLU A 307 10.21 15.66 -18.47
N TRP A 308 10.41 16.97 -18.70
CA TRP A 308 10.49 17.99 -17.63
C TRP A 308 11.62 17.80 -16.60
N VAL A 309 12.66 17.02 -16.92
CA VAL A 309 13.84 16.88 -16.06
C VAL A 309 14.78 18.08 -16.26
N SER A 310 14.42 19.24 -15.70
CA SER A 310 15.11 20.52 -15.92
C SER A 310 16.60 20.53 -15.52
N SER A 311 17.03 19.62 -14.63
CA SER A 311 18.42 19.44 -14.19
C SER A 311 19.25 18.52 -15.11
N LEU A 312 18.62 17.79 -16.03
CA LEU A 312 19.28 16.78 -16.85
C LEU A 312 20.24 17.43 -17.85
N THR A 313 21.50 16.97 -17.87
CA THR A 313 22.55 17.54 -18.73
C THR A 313 23.16 16.53 -19.72
N SER A 314 22.94 15.23 -19.51
CA SER A 314 23.48 14.17 -20.37
C SER A 314 22.75 12.84 -20.17
N PHE A 315 22.93 11.91 -21.11
CA PHE A 315 22.54 10.51 -20.98
C PHE A 315 23.70 9.61 -20.54
N VAL A 316 24.68 10.14 -19.80
CA VAL A 316 25.72 9.30 -19.17
C VAL A 316 25.03 8.23 -18.33
N GLY A 317 25.49 6.99 -18.44
CA GLY A 317 24.83 5.82 -17.85
C GLY A 317 23.96 5.02 -18.84
N LEU A 318 23.64 5.54 -20.03
CA LEU A 318 22.90 4.81 -21.07
C LEU A 318 23.79 4.38 -22.24
N ALA A 319 25.09 4.17 -22.01
CA ALA A 319 26.04 3.93 -23.09
C ALA A 319 25.84 2.58 -23.82
N GLU A 320 25.27 1.58 -23.15
CA GLU A 320 24.97 0.26 -23.72
C GLU A 320 23.57 0.17 -24.35
N LEU A 321 22.75 1.22 -24.17
CA LEU A 321 21.39 1.26 -24.70
C LEU A 321 21.42 1.37 -26.22
N SER A 322 20.97 0.31 -26.89
CA SER A 322 21.08 0.16 -28.35
C SER A 322 19.77 -0.23 -29.02
N ASP A 323 18.71 -0.45 -28.25
CA ASP A 323 17.39 -0.81 -28.75
C ASP A 323 16.29 -0.06 -27.99
N THR A 324 15.48 0.69 -28.74
CA THR A 324 14.30 1.36 -28.22
C THR A 324 13.20 1.35 -29.27
N ASP A 325 11.96 1.01 -28.91
CA ASP A 325 10.83 1.06 -29.85
C ASP A 325 10.27 2.49 -29.96
N LYS A 326 10.22 3.21 -28.84
CA LYS A 326 9.71 4.58 -28.73
C LYS A 326 10.62 5.46 -27.87
N LEU A 327 10.99 6.63 -28.36
CA LEU A 327 11.84 7.59 -27.64
C LEU A 327 11.19 8.96 -27.53
N PHE A 328 10.72 9.32 -26.34
CA PHE A 328 10.10 10.61 -26.04
C PHE A 328 11.03 11.40 -25.11
N VAL A 329 11.58 12.50 -25.60
CA VAL A 329 12.48 13.36 -24.82
C VAL A 329 12.01 14.79 -24.99
N ARG A 330 11.38 15.33 -23.94
CA ARG A 330 10.65 16.60 -24.02
C ARG A 330 11.02 17.51 -22.87
N ASN A 331 11.10 18.81 -23.12
CA ASN A 331 11.16 19.82 -22.06
C ASN A 331 12.33 19.67 -21.05
N ASN A 332 13.48 19.13 -21.48
CA ASN A 332 14.67 19.00 -20.63
C ASN A 332 15.65 20.16 -20.89
N ASP A 333 15.45 21.30 -20.23
CA ASP A 333 16.05 22.60 -20.59
C ASP A 333 17.58 22.62 -20.66
N LEU A 334 18.28 21.87 -19.80
CA LEU A 334 19.74 21.84 -19.75
C LEU A 334 20.38 20.74 -20.61
N LEU A 335 19.57 19.84 -21.19
CA LEU A 335 20.06 18.72 -21.99
C LEU A 335 20.48 19.22 -23.38
N PRO A 336 21.73 19.01 -23.82
CA PRO A 336 22.15 19.40 -25.16
C PRO A 336 21.36 18.65 -26.24
N TRP A 337 20.85 19.39 -27.23
CA TRP A 337 20.07 18.78 -28.31
C TRP A 337 20.88 17.74 -29.11
N SER A 338 22.20 17.91 -29.22
CA SER A 338 23.07 16.90 -29.84
C SER A 338 23.02 15.56 -29.10
N ALA A 339 22.96 15.56 -27.77
CA ALA A 339 22.88 14.31 -26.99
C ALA A 339 21.54 13.58 -27.22
N VAL A 340 20.45 14.32 -27.45
CA VAL A 340 19.14 13.74 -27.82
C VAL A 340 19.20 13.07 -29.19
N LEU A 341 19.85 13.71 -30.17
CA LEU A 341 20.02 13.13 -31.50
C LEU A 341 20.97 11.92 -31.49
N ASP A 342 22.07 12.00 -30.75
CA ASP A 342 23.02 10.89 -30.61
C ASP A 342 22.32 9.67 -30.02
N LEU A 343 21.54 9.83 -28.94
CA LEU A 343 20.76 8.74 -28.35
C LEU A 343 19.74 8.16 -29.34
N ALA A 344 19.03 9.01 -30.09
CA ALA A 344 18.08 8.54 -31.10
C ALA A 344 18.75 7.77 -32.25
N ASP A 345 19.93 8.20 -32.69
CA ASP A 345 20.71 7.53 -33.72
C ASP A 345 21.26 6.17 -33.20
N ASP A 346 21.72 6.12 -31.95
CA ASP A 346 22.28 4.92 -31.32
C ASP A 346 21.21 3.85 -31.04
N THR A 347 19.98 4.26 -30.73
CA THR A 347 18.88 3.35 -30.36
C THR A 347 17.90 3.00 -31.49
N GLY A 348 17.87 3.80 -32.56
CA GLY A 348 17.06 3.56 -33.76
C GLY A 348 15.54 3.42 -33.55
N PRO A 349 14.87 4.33 -32.81
CA PRO A 349 13.46 4.19 -32.46
C PRO A 349 12.50 4.27 -33.64
N MET A 350 11.44 3.45 -33.59
CA MET A 350 10.38 3.46 -34.60
C MET A 350 9.49 4.71 -34.49
N THR A 351 9.30 5.22 -33.27
CA THR A 351 8.49 6.41 -33.00
C THR A 351 9.27 7.36 -32.10
N THR A 352 9.28 8.64 -32.44
CA THR A 352 9.94 9.67 -31.66
C THR A 352 9.02 10.87 -31.39
N ASP A 353 9.17 11.46 -30.21
CA ASP A 353 8.61 12.76 -29.86
C ASP A 353 9.68 13.56 -29.09
N LEU A 354 10.39 14.43 -29.82
CA LEU A 354 11.60 15.08 -29.34
C LEU A 354 11.47 16.60 -29.43
N CYS A 355 11.61 17.29 -28.31
CA CYS A 355 11.66 18.75 -28.27
C CYS A 355 12.29 19.26 -26.95
N GLY A 356 12.61 20.54 -26.90
CA GLY A 356 13.31 21.17 -25.77
C GLY A 356 14.83 21.01 -25.86
N GLY A 357 15.51 21.28 -24.75
CA GLY A 357 16.97 21.20 -24.66
C GLY A 357 17.73 22.38 -25.28
N VAL A 358 19.02 22.42 -24.96
CA VAL A 358 19.93 23.49 -25.38
C VAL A 358 20.15 23.41 -26.89
N GLY A 359 19.60 24.39 -27.62
CA GLY A 359 19.70 24.46 -29.08
C GLY A 359 18.71 23.57 -29.84
N GLY A 360 17.74 22.98 -29.14
CA GLY A 360 16.67 22.16 -29.74
C GLY A 360 15.43 22.97 -30.15
N PRO A 361 14.43 22.30 -30.76
CA PRO A 361 13.15 22.92 -31.12
C PRO A 361 12.30 23.17 -29.87
N GLU A 362 11.49 24.24 -29.86
CA GLU A 362 10.57 24.51 -28.75
C GLU A 362 9.46 23.45 -28.67
N CYS A 363 9.14 23.02 -27.45
CA CYS A 363 7.97 22.18 -27.18
C CYS A 363 6.68 23.02 -27.15
N VAL A 364 5.58 22.43 -27.59
CA VAL A 364 4.23 22.99 -27.39
C VAL A 364 3.69 22.46 -26.07
N ASN A 365 3.44 23.35 -25.12
CA ASN A 365 3.02 22.99 -23.76
C ASN A 365 1.70 23.68 -23.40
N GLU A 366 0.81 22.94 -22.74
CA GLU A 366 -0.39 23.52 -22.15
C GLU A 366 -0.02 24.33 -20.89
N PRO A 367 -0.69 25.47 -20.64
CA PRO A 367 -0.48 26.24 -19.41
C PRO A 367 -0.92 25.40 -18.20
N CYS A 368 -0.21 25.54 -17.08
CA CYS A 368 -0.62 24.89 -15.83
C CYS A 368 -2.07 25.25 -15.48
N PRO A 369 -2.88 24.27 -15.05
CA PRO A 369 -4.23 24.54 -14.59
C PRO A 369 -4.18 25.59 -13.47
N ARG A 370 -5.11 26.54 -13.50
CA ARG A 370 -5.25 27.50 -12.41
C ARG A 370 -5.88 26.77 -11.22
N LEU A 371 -5.12 26.63 -10.14
CA LEU A 371 -5.59 26.15 -8.83
C LEU A 371 -6.76 27.01 -8.30
#